data_AF-A0A9P8EXQ8-F1
#
_entry.id   AF-A0A9P8EXQ8-F1
#
_cell.length_a   1.000
_cell.length_b   1.000
_cell.length_c   1.000
_cell.angle_alpha   90.00
_cell.angle_beta   90.00
_cell.angle_gamma   90.00
#
_symmetry.space_group_name_H-M   'P 1'
#
loop_
_entity.id
_entity.type
_entity.pdbx_description
1 polymer ?
#
loop_
_entity_poly.entity_id
_entity_poly.type
_entity_poly.pdbx_seq_one_letter_code
_entity_poly.pdbx_strand_id
1 'polypeptide(L)'
;MLRCYSKCDPRVRPMVLFIKSWAKRRKINSSYSGTLSSYGYVLMVLHYLVNVANPPVLPNLQHEAEANGLPPTTIDGYEVCFFDQEDMIESRASQGAITQNKESLGNLLVGFFRYYAVNSGGFFWTRDVLSLRSRGGIVSKLEKGWTGAKTEVGDNKEVRHRYLFAIEDPFETT
;
A
#
# COMPACT_ATOMS: atom_id res chain seq x y z
N MET A 1 -8.70 -0.40 8.30
CA MET A 1 -7.97 0.39 7.28
C MET A 1 -8.48 0.22 5.83
N LEU A 2 -8.36 -0.94 5.18
CA LEU A 2 -8.70 -1.09 3.75
C LEU A 2 -10.16 -0.74 3.40
N ARG A 3 -11.09 -1.03 4.30
CA ARG A 3 -12.51 -0.66 4.14
C ARG A 3 -12.69 0.86 4.06
N CYS A 4 -12.05 1.61 4.96
CA CYS A 4 -12.08 3.07 4.99
C CYS A 4 -11.54 3.66 3.67
N TYR A 5 -10.41 3.16 3.17
CA TYR A 5 -9.90 3.53 1.85
C TYR A 5 -10.90 3.29 0.71
N SER A 6 -11.67 2.19 0.78
CA SER A 6 -12.70 1.89 -0.21
C SER A 6 -13.89 2.85 -0.20
N LYS A 7 -14.04 3.65 0.86
CA LYS A 7 -15.07 4.68 1.03
C LYS A 7 -14.59 6.08 0.63
N CYS A 8 -13.27 6.31 0.59
CA CYS A 8 -12.69 7.59 0.20
C CYS A 8 -12.95 7.97 -1.26
N ASP A 9 -12.90 7.00 -2.18
CA ASP A 9 -13.09 7.26 -3.61
C ASP A 9 -13.69 6.01 -4.32
N PRO A 10 -14.69 6.17 -5.22
CA PRO A 10 -15.34 5.05 -5.90
C PRO A 10 -14.41 4.28 -6.85
N ARG A 11 -13.28 4.86 -7.30
CA ARG A 11 -12.31 4.23 -8.21
C ARG A 11 -11.45 3.17 -7.52
N VAL A 12 -11.36 3.18 -6.18
CA VAL A 12 -10.50 2.25 -5.42
C VAL A 12 -10.92 0.80 -5.61
N ARG A 13 -12.20 0.50 -5.40
CA ARG A 13 -12.71 -0.89 -5.46
C ARG A 13 -12.50 -1.50 -6.84
N PRO A 14 -12.92 -0.86 -7.95
CA PRO A 14 -12.66 -1.35 -9.30
C PRO A 14 -11.18 -1.55 -9.59
N MET A 15 -10.31 -0.61 -9.18
CA MET A 15 -8.87 -0.71 -9.41
C MET A 15 -8.27 -1.93 -8.70
N VAL A 16 -8.58 -2.12 -7.42
CA VAL A 16 -8.13 -3.27 -6.64
C VAL A 16 -8.61 -4.59 -7.25
N LEU A 17 -9.89 -4.67 -7.64
CA LEU A 17 -10.45 -5.88 -8.25
C LEU A 17 -9.80 -6.19 -9.60
N PHE A 18 -9.53 -5.16 -10.42
CA PHE A 18 -8.85 -5.31 -11.68
C PHE A 18 -7.42 -5.85 -11.49
N ILE A 19 -6.62 -5.22 -10.61
CA ILE A 19 -5.24 -5.63 -10.35
C ILE A 19 -5.17 -7.04 -9.76
N LYS A 20 -6.06 -7.39 -8.81
CA LYS A 20 -6.14 -8.76 -8.28
C LYS A 20 -6.47 -9.78 -9.38
N SER A 21 -7.42 -9.46 -10.26
CA SER A 21 -7.81 -10.35 -11.36
C SER A 21 -6.70 -10.50 -12.39
N TRP A 22 -6.03 -9.40 -12.74
CA TRP A 22 -4.86 -9.40 -13.61
C TRP A 22 -3.72 -10.25 -13.03
N ALA A 23 -3.37 -10.05 -11.75
CA ALA A 23 -2.30 -10.79 -11.08
C ALA A 23 -2.59 -12.29 -11.00
N LYS A 24 -3.85 -12.66 -10.73
CA LYS A 24 -4.30 -14.06 -10.73
C LYS A 24 -4.17 -14.69 -12.12
N ARG A 25 -4.61 -14.00 -13.18
CA ARG A 25 -4.50 -14.50 -14.57
C ARG A 25 -3.05 -14.63 -15.03
N ARG A 26 -2.15 -13.78 -14.51
CA ARG A 26 -0.70 -13.84 -14.76
C ARG A 26 0.06 -14.82 -13.87
N LYS A 27 -0.64 -15.51 -12.95
CA LYS A 27 -0.06 -16.48 -12.01
C LYS A 27 1.01 -15.89 -11.06
N ILE A 28 0.83 -14.62 -10.69
CA ILE A 28 1.74 -13.89 -9.78
C ILE A 28 1.07 -13.53 -8.44
N ASN A 29 -0.07 -14.15 -8.12
CA ASN A 29 -0.82 -13.96 -6.88
C ASN A 29 -0.93 -15.27 -6.08
N SER A 30 0.22 -15.78 -5.64
CA SER A 30 0.35 -17.02 -4.87
C SER A 30 1.57 -16.90 -3.94
N SER A 31 1.31 -16.50 -2.69
CA SER A 31 2.33 -16.38 -1.65
C SER A 31 3.03 -17.71 -1.37
N TYR A 32 2.28 -18.82 -1.44
CA TYR A 32 2.82 -20.17 -1.25
C TYR A 32 3.86 -20.56 -2.31
N SER A 33 3.76 -20.01 -3.52
CA SER A 33 4.72 -20.26 -4.61
C SER A 33 5.75 -19.13 -4.77
N GLY A 34 5.97 -18.30 -3.74
CA GLY A 34 6.98 -17.23 -3.74
C GLY A 34 6.62 -15.98 -4.55
N THR A 35 5.34 -15.76 -4.87
CA THR A 35 4.85 -14.54 -5.53
C THR A 35 4.05 -13.67 -4.56
N LEU A 36 3.63 -12.47 -4.95
CA LEU A 36 3.03 -11.52 -4.01
C LEU A 36 1.62 -11.98 -3.55
N SER A 37 1.28 -11.71 -2.28
CA SER A 37 -0.06 -12.00 -1.75
C SER A 37 -1.09 -11.02 -2.31
N SER A 38 -2.37 -11.39 -2.24
CA SER A 38 -3.46 -10.48 -2.61
C SER A 38 -3.44 -9.18 -1.80
N TYR A 39 -3.04 -9.24 -0.54
CA TYR A 39 -2.89 -8.06 0.33
C TYR A 39 -1.75 -7.15 -0.14
N GLY A 40 -0.60 -7.72 -0.51
CA GLY A 40 0.52 -6.93 -1.07
C GLY A 40 0.13 -6.15 -2.33
N TYR A 41 -0.67 -6.73 -3.23
CA TYR A 41 -1.22 -6.00 -4.38
C TYR A 41 -2.15 -4.85 -3.98
N VAL A 42 -2.93 -5.00 -2.91
CA VAL A 42 -3.76 -3.90 -2.39
C VAL A 42 -2.87 -2.77 -1.88
N LEU A 43 -1.82 -3.08 -1.11
CA LEU A 43 -0.87 -2.07 -0.63
C LEU A 43 -0.17 -1.35 -1.79
N MET A 44 0.19 -2.07 -2.86
CA MET A 44 0.73 -1.45 -4.08
C MET A 44 -0.22 -0.44 -4.72
N VAL A 45 -1.52 -0.78 -4.79
CA VAL A 45 -2.55 0.12 -5.33
C VAL A 45 -2.73 1.32 -4.41
N LEU A 46 -2.82 1.12 -3.10
CA LEU A 46 -2.97 2.21 -2.14
C LEU A 46 -1.78 3.17 -2.18
N HIS A 47 -0.55 2.66 -2.19
CA HIS A 47 0.65 3.48 -2.33
C HIS A 47 0.60 4.35 -3.59
N TYR A 48 0.25 3.74 -4.73
CA TYR A 48 0.14 4.49 -5.98
C TYR A 48 -0.90 5.62 -5.87
N LEU A 49 -2.08 5.33 -5.33
CA LEU A 49 -3.18 6.30 -5.21
C LEU A 49 -2.94 7.39 -4.15
N VAL A 50 -2.19 7.09 -3.09
CA VAL A 50 -1.88 8.02 -1.99
C VAL A 50 -0.66 8.88 -2.31
N ASN A 51 0.41 8.29 -2.86
CA ASN A 51 1.73 8.93 -2.91
C ASN A 51 2.24 9.23 -4.33
N VAL A 52 1.70 8.57 -5.37
CA VAL A 52 2.25 8.66 -6.74
C VAL A 52 1.32 9.42 -7.69
N ALA A 53 0.02 9.15 -7.63
CA ALA A 53 -0.96 9.91 -8.38
C ALA A 53 -0.91 11.39 -7.95
N ASN A 54 -0.90 12.30 -8.92
CA ASN A 54 -0.83 13.73 -8.65
C ASN A 54 -1.88 14.47 -9.49
N PRO A 55 -2.90 15.10 -8.87
CA PRO A 55 -3.15 15.16 -7.42
C PRO A 55 -3.40 13.76 -6.80
N PRO A 56 -3.16 13.57 -5.49
CA PRO A 56 -3.41 12.29 -4.83
C PRO A 56 -4.89 11.94 -4.88
N VAL A 57 -5.19 10.66 -5.15
CA VAL A 57 -6.57 10.14 -5.21
C VAL A 57 -7.07 9.82 -3.80
N LEU A 58 -6.17 9.41 -2.91
CA LEU A 58 -6.49 9.02 -1.54
C LEU A 58 -5.64 9.79 -0.53
N PRO A 59 -6.18 10.11 0.66
CA PRO A 59 -5.40 10.65 1.75
C PRO A 59 -4.59 9.54 2.44
N ASN A 60 -3.58 9.89 3.23
CA ASN A 60 -2.95 8.92 4.12
C ASN A 60 -3.73 8.86 5.44
N LEU A 61 -4.46 7.75 5.68
CA LEU A 61 -5.32 7.65 6.86
C LEU A 61 -4.52 7.57 8.17
N GLN A 62 -3.27 7.11 8.16
CA GLN A 62 -2.42 7.12 9.36
C GLN A 62 -1.98 8.56 9.70
N HIS A 63 -1.58 9.35 8.69
CA HIS A 63 -1.26 10.78 8.89
C HIS A 63 -2.48 11.61 9.28
N GLU A 64 -3.67 11.29 8.73
CA GLU A 64 -4.91 11.94 9.16
C GLU A 64 -5.20 11.66 10.64
N ALA A 65 -4.98 10.44 11.13
CA ALA A 65 -5.17 10.13 12.55
C ALA A 65 -4.23 10.94 13.44
N GLU A 66 -2.94 11.01 13.07
CA GLU A 66 -1.95 11.83 13.77
C GLU A 66 -2.34 13.31 13.80
N ALA A 67 -2.77 13.85 12.64
CA ALA A 67 -3.18 15.25 12.52
C ALA A 67 -4.45 15.58 13.34
N ASN A 68 -5.34 14.60 13.53
CA ASN A 68 -6.54 14.74 14.36
C ASN A 68 -6.28 14.37 15.84
N GLY A 69 -5.04 14.01 16.21
CA GLY A 69 -4.68 13.64 17.58
C GLY A 69 -5.39 12.39 18.09
N LEU A 70 -5.71 11.45 17.19
CA LEU A 70 -6.35 10.19 17.58
C LEU A 70 -5.33 9.30 18.33
N PRO A 71 -5.71 8.69 19.47
CA PRO A 71 -4.80 7.85 20.24
C PRO A 71 -4.56 6.52 19.52
N PRO A 72 -3.31 6.00 19.50
CA PRO A 72 -3.03 4.67 18.99
C PRO A 72 -3.63 3.60 19.91
N THR A 73 -4.02 2.47 19.32
CA THR A 73 -4.44 1.27 20.04
C THR A 73 -3.41 0.16 19.82
N THR A 74 -2.99 -0.54 20.89
CA THR A 74 -2.09 -1.69 20.75
C THR A 74 -2.90 -2.95 20.47
N ILE A 75 -2.56 -3.66 19.39
CA ILE A 75 -3.13 -4.96 19.03
C ILE A 75 -1.98 -5.91 18.74
N ASP A 76 -1.91 -7.04 19.44
CA ASP A 76 -0.85 -8.06 19.30
C ASP A 76 0.59 -7.49 19.38
N GLY A 77 0.78 -6.44 20.19
CA GLY A 77 2.08 -5.77 20.37
C GLY A 77 2.41 -4.72 19.32
N TYR A 78 1.53 -4.50 18.34
CA TYR A 78 1.69 -3.48 17.30
C TYR A 78 0.79 -2.27 17.56
N GLU A 79 1.32 -1.07 17.28
CA GLU A 79 0.54 0.17 17.35
C GLU A 79 -0.33 0.32 16.10
N VAL A 80 -1.65 0.32 16.30
CA VAL A 80 -2.65 0.51 15.27
C VAL A 80 -3.33 1.86 15.48
N CYS A 81 -3.04 2.79 14.57
CA CYS A 81 -3.69 4.10 14.53
C CYS A 81 -3.92 4.51 13.08
N PHE A 82 -5.17 4.78 12.72
CA PHE A 82 -5.56 5.34 11.42
C PHE A 82 -6.94 5.98 11.54
N PHE A 83 -7.25 6.92 10.64
CA PHE A 83 -8.51 7.63 10.64
C PHE A 83 -9.62 6.67 10.16
N ASP A 84 -10.42 6.18 11.09
CA ASP A 84 -11.39 5.10 10.90
C ASP A 84 -12.85 5.55 10.98
N GLN A 85 -13.09 6.86 11.09
CA GLN A 85 -14.43 7.46 11.13
C GLN A 85 -15.13 7.38 9.76
N GLU A 86 -15.70 6.22 9.43
CA GLU A 86 -16.29 5.93 8.12
C GLU A 86 -17.34 6.96 7.68
N ASP A 87 -18.24 7.39 8.58
CA ASP A 87 -19.29 8.36 8.26
C ASP A 87 -18.70 9.71 7.83
N MET A 88 -17.61 10.15 8.47
CA MET A 88 -16.89 11.37 8.11
C MET A 88 -16.20 11.22 6.75
N ILE A 89 -15.59 10.05 6.50
CA ILE A 89 -14.94 9.74 5.21
C ILE A 89 -15.97 9.82 4.07
N GLU A 90 -17.12 9.16 4.24
CA GLU A 90 -18.18 9.14 3.23
C GLU A 90 -18.77 10.53 2.99
N SER A 91 -19.00 11.30 4.06
CA SER A 91 -19.46 12.68 3.97
C SER A 91 -18.48 13.54 3.17
N ARG A 92 -17.19 13.52 3.53
CA ARG A 92 -16.13 14.25 2.79
C ARG A 92 -16.01 13.80 1.34
N ALA A 93 -16.13 12.49 1.07
CA ALA A 93 -16.06 11.94 -0.28
C ALA A 93 -17.23 12.44 -1.14
N SER A 94 -18.45 12.45 -0.62
CA SER A 94 -19.65 12.94 -1.32
C SER A 94 -19.59 14.43 -1.65
N GLN A 95 -18.90 15.21 -0.81
CA GLN A 95 -18.66 16.64 -1.02
C GLN A 95 -17.48 16.93 -1.96
N GLY A 96 -16.76 15.90 -2.42
CA GLY A 96 -15.55 16.07 -3.22
C GLY A 96 -14.38 16.67 -2.46
N ALA A 97 -14.39 16.60 -1.12
CA ALA A 97 -13.38 17.19 -0.25
C ALA A 97 -12.15 16.27 -0.03
N ILE A 98 -12.22 15.00 -0.45
CA ILE A 98 -11.13 14.03 -0.29
C ILE A 98 -10.02 14.21 -1.33
N THR A 99 -10.38 14.44 -2.59
CA THR A 99 -9.42 14.48 -3.69
C THR A 99 -9.82 15.48 -4.78
N GLN A 100 -8.81 16.14 -5.34
CA GLN A 100 -8.93 16.97 -6.55
C GLN A 100 -8.60 16.20 -7.83
N ASN A 101 -8.17 14.93 -7.73
CA ASN A 101 -7.82 14.13 -8.89
C ASN A 101 -9.07 13.75 -9.69
N LYS A 102 -9.07 14.07 -10.98
CA LYS A 102 -10.17 13.78 -11.93
C LYS A 102 -9.81 12.74 -12.98
N GLU A 103 -8.68 12.05 -12.85
CA GLU A 103 -8.26 11.03 -13.81
C GLU A 103 -9.25 9.86 -13.84
N SER A 104 -9.49 9.33 -15.02
CA SER A 104 -10.32 8.14 -15.17
C SER A 104 -9.64 6.93 -14.53
N LEU A 105 -10.43 5.91 -14.18
CA LEU A 105 -9.89 4.62 -13.70
C LEU A 105 -8.87 4.03 -14.68
N GLY A 106 -9.11 4.16 -15.99
CA GLY A 106 -8.21 3.68 -17.03
C GLY A 106 -6.85 4.37 -17.01
N ASN A 107 -6.83 5.70 -16.85
CA ASN A 107 -5.59 6.47 -16.74
C ASN A 107 -4.80 6.09 -15.48
N LEU A 108 -5.48 5.95 -14.34
CA LEU A 108 -4.86 5.48 -13.09
C LEU A 108 -4.26 4.08 -13.23
N LEU A 109 -4.93 3.17 -13.95
CA LEU A 109 -4.40 1.83 -14.21
C LEU A 109 -3.14 1.88 -15.10
N VAL A 110 -3.14 2.70 -16.16
CA VAL A 110 -1.96 2.88 -17.02
C VAL A 110 -0.80 3.46 -16.21
N GLY A 111 -1.07 4.48 -15.38
CA GLY A 111 -0.07 5.10 -14.52
C GLY A 111 0.47 4.13 -13.46
N PHE A 112 -0.39 3.30 -12.86
CA PHE A 112 0.01 2.24 -11.93
C PHE A 112 1.02 1.27 -12.57
N PHE A 113 0.69 0.73 -13.75
CA PHE A 113 1.59 -0.20 -14.41
C PHE A 113 2.88 0.48 -14.85
N ARG A 114 2.81 1.72 -15.34
CA ARG A 114 4.01 2.50 -15.70
C ARG A 114 4.92 2.70 -14.49
N TYR A 115 4.36 3.11 -13.35
CA TYR A 115 5.10 3.38 -12.13
C TYR A 115 5.89 2.15 -11.62
N TYR A 116 5.30 0.96 -11.67
CA TYR A 116 5.97 -0.26 -11.22
C TYR A 116 6.83 -0.96 -12.29
N ALA A 117 6.70 -0.59 -13.57
CA ALA A 117 7.45 -1.22 -14.66
C ALA A 117 8.69 -0.43 -15.10
N VAL A 118 8.69 0.90 -14.94
CA VAL A 118 9.72 1.78 -15.48
C VAL A 118 10.55 2.39 -14.35
N ASN A 119 11.86 2.14 -14.36
CA ASN A 119 12.75 2.65 -13.32
C ASN A 119 12.91 4.19 -13.38
N SER A 120 12.83 4.82 -14.55
CA SER A 120 12.96 6.28 -14.65
C SER A 120 11.70 6.98 -14.09
N GLY A 121 11.78 7.42 -12.84
CA GLY A 121 10.67 8.09 -12.14
C GLY A 121 9.62 7.13 -11.55
N GLY A 122 9.91 5.83 -11.50
CA GLY A 122 9.05 4.80 -10.92
C GLY A 122 9.62 4.16 -9.65
N PHE A 123 9.08 3.00 -9.27
CA PHE A 123 9.50 2.26 -8.08
C PHE A 123 10.78 1.44 -8.32
N PHE A 124 11.86 1.73 -7.60
CA PHE A 124 13.11 0.98 -7.75
C PHE A 124 13.13 -0.24 -6.82
N TRP A 125 12.63 -1.37 -7.29
CA TRP A 125 12.53 -2.59 -6.45
C TRP A 125 13.83 -3.04 -5.81
N THR A 126 15.01 -2.68 -6.35
CA THR A 126 16.32 -3.07 -5.77
C THR A 126 16.66 -2.27 -4.52
N ARG A 127 16.18 -1.03 -4.40
CA ARG A 127 16.57 -0.08 -3.35
C ARG A 127 15.40 0.34 -2.45
N ASP A 128 14.20 0.35 -3.00
CA ASP A 128 13.05 0.96 -2.36
C ASP A 128 12.22 -0.10 -1.62
N VAL A 129 11.61 0.32 -0.51
CA VAL A 129 10.59 -0.40 0.25
C VAL A 129 9.33 0.44 0.19
N LEU A 130 8.23 -0.16 -0.26
CA LEU A 130 6.92 0.47 -0.20
C LEU A 130 6.50 0.55 1.27
N SER A 131 6.30 1.76 1.78
CA SER A 131 5.88 2.02 3.17
C SER A 131 4.73 3.02 3.16
N LEU A 132 3.49 2.51 3.20
CA LEU A 132 2.30 3.37 3.11
C LEU A 132 2.25 4.40 4.25
N ARG A 133 2.75 4.06 5.43
CA ARG A 133 2.77 4.92 6.61
C ARG A 133 3.82 6.05 6.55
N SER A 134 4.85 5.89 5.72
CA SER A 134 5.95 6.88 5.65
C SER A 134 5.58 8.05 4.76
N ARG A 135 6.15 9.23 5.03
CA ARG A 135 5.98 10.40 4.15
C ARG A 135 6.56 10.09 2.77
N GLY A 136 5.76 10.29 1.72
CA GLY A 136 6.14 9.96 0.33
C GLY A 136 5.98 8.48 -0.03
N GLY A 137 5.57 7.63 0.91
CA GLY A 137 5.21 6.23 0.64
C GLY A 137 6.38 5.27 0.40
N ILE A 138 7.62 5.75 0.52
CA ILE A 138 8.84 4.97 0.21
C ILE A 138 9.87 5.19 1.31
N VAL A 139 10.51 4.11 1.74
CA VAL A 139 11.73 4.14 2.54
C VAL A 139 12.82 3.33 1.84
N SER A 140 14.09 3.59 2.15
CA SER A 140 15.16 2.81 1.53
C SER A 140 15.34 1.45 2.23
N LYS A 141 15.71 0.42 1.49
CA LYS A 141 16.09 -0.88 2.07
C LYS A 141 17.27 -0.77 3.00
N LEU A 142 18.17 0.19 2.75
CA LEU A 142 19.31 0.48 3.62
C LEU A 142 18.82 0.94 4.99
N GLU A 143 17.92 1.92 5.02
CA GLU A 143 17.30 2.44 6.25
C GLU A 143 16.52 1.35 6.99
N LYS A 144 15.85 0.44 6.27
CA LYS A 144 15.14 -0.70 6.87
C LYS A 144 16.01 -1.92 7.20
N GLY A 145 17.29 -1.93 6.83
CA GLY A 145 18.13 -3.12 6.98
C GLY A 145 17.66 -4.33 6.15
N TRP A 146 16.90 -4.10 5.08
CA TRP A 146 16.35 -5.12 4.18
C TRP A 146 17.25 -5.30 2.94
N THR A 147 18.56 -5.29 3.14
CA THR A 147 19.58 -5.28 2.07
C THR A 147 20.10 -6.68 1.70
N GLY A 148 19.91 -7.68 2.57
CA GLY A 148 20.41 -9.04 2.38
C GLY A 148 19.34 -10.08 2.64
N ALA A 149 19.52 -11.30 2.11
CA ALA A 149 18.60 -12.38 2.40
C ALA A 149 18.70 -12.79 3.87
N LYS A 150 17.61 -12.66 4.63
CA LYS A 150 17.53 -13.20 6.00
C LYS A 150 16.94 -14.60 5.96
N THR A 151 17.52 -15.51 6.74
CA THR A 151 16.99 -16.84 6.95
C THR A 151 16.42 -16.90 8.36
N GLU A 152 15.11 -17.10 8.47
CA GLU A 152 14.47 -17.40 9.75
C GLU A 152 14.27 -18.92 9.83
N VAL A 153 14.78 -19.52 10.91
CA VAL A 153 14.63 -20.95 11.18
C VAL A 153 13.63 -21.08 12.32
N GLY A 154 12.38 -21.45 11.99
CA GLY A 154 11.39 -21.86 12.98
C GLY A 154 11.44 -23.37 13.20
N ASP A 155 10.69 -23.87 14.20
CA ASP A 155 10.72 -25.25 14.71
C ASP A 155 10.51 -26.37 13.67
N ASN A 156 10.12 -26.06 12.42
CA ASN A 156 10.08 -27.02 11.31
C ASN A 156 10.17 -26.40 9.89
N LYS A 157 10.53 -25.12 9.74
CA LYS A 157 10.61 -24.45 8.43
C LYS A 157 11.73 -23.41 8.39
N GLU A 158 12.56 -23.50 7.35
CA GLU A 158 13.52 -22.46 6.97
C GLU A 158 12.84 -21.50 5.98
N VAL A 159 12.62 -20.25 6.38
CA VAL A 159 12.07 -19.21 5.50
C VAL A 159 13.19 -18.26 5.12
N ARG A 160 13.53 -18.26 3.82
CA ARG A 160 14.52 -17.33 3.26
C ARG A 160 13.83 -16.09 2.71
N HIS A 161 13.88 -15.00 3.45
CA HIS A 161 13.41 -13.69 3.02
C HIS A 161 14.37 -13.13 1.98
N ARG A 162 13.99 -13.20 0.71
CA ARG A 162 14.66 -12.48 -0.37
C ARG A 162 13.88 -11.20 -0.57
N TYR A 163 14.33 -10.09 0.00
CA TYR A 163 13.72 -8.76 -0.15
C TYR A 163 13.83 -8.24 -1.60
N LEU A 164 13.33 -8.98 -2.57
CA LEU A 164 13.39 -8.66 -3.99
C LEU A 164 12.38 -7.57 -4.34
N PHE A 165 11.15 -7.71 -3.84
CA PHE A 165 10.11 -6.70 -3.88
C PHE A 165 9.63 -6.46 -2.45
N ALA A 166 9.98 -5.31 -1.89
CA ALA A 166 9.80 -5.03 -0.47
C ALA A 166 8.57 -4.15 -0.22
N ILE A 167 7.66 -4.64 0.62
CA ILE A 167 6.46 -3.94 1.07
C ILE A 167 6.43 -4.07 2.58
N GLU A 168 6.45 -2.93 3.28
CA GLU A 168 6.24 -2.84 4.73
C GLU A 168 4.74 -2.89 5.01
N ASP A 169 4.33 -3.67 6.01
CA ASP A 169 2.98 -3.59 6.53
C ASP A 169 2.78 -2.25 7.26
N PRO A 170 1.63 -1.57 7.10
CA PRO A 170 1.35 -0.29 7.75
C PRO A 170 1.38 -0.33 9.30
N PHE A 171 1.25 -1.50 9.93
CA PHE A 171 1.22 -1.68 11.38
C PHE A 171 2.34 -2.61 11.88
N GLU A 172 2.59 -3.72 11.20
CA GLU A 172 3.64 -4.69 11.55
C GLU A 172 5.00 -4.27 10.97
N THR A 173 5.71 -3.38 11.67
CA THR A 173 6.89 -2.66 11.12
C THR A 173 8.26 -3.24 11.49
N THR A 174 8.27 -4.42 12.13
CA THR A 174 9.48 -5.11 12.63
C THR A 174 10.31 -5.80 11.55
#